data_AF-A0A3N4STM6-F1
#
_entry.id   AF-A0A3N4STM6-F1
#
_cell.length_a   1.000
_cell.length_b   1.000
_cell.length_c   1.000
_cell.angle_alpha   90.00
_cell.angle_beta   90.00
_cell.angle_gamma   90.00
#
_symmetry.space_group_name_H-M   'P 1'
#
loop_
_entity.id
_entity.type
_entity.pdbx_description
1 polymer ?
#
loop_
_entity_poly.entity_id
_entity_poly.type
_entity_poly.pdbx_seq_one_letter_code
_entity_poly.pdbx_strand_id
1 'polypeptide(L)'
;MLDRIRAARDSVYSAMDMQKQPQRQPQTQHPEGCLVVAIRIPVRIFVFLVVLPIRLLWDALAAVARFLGRYVLAPVVRAIGRILHLLLVVPLIWLYRHLLTPLGHALAWLYARVLIPIGHALGWLYARVLIPIGHALGWLYARVLTPIGHALVWLLTPVAKGVAWAFDMLGTALYWTARVLLVLPALALWRWILAPAGRILGIVLKEIGEALGHAWRAAGYVVRAAGRVLGTLFRWIFREPARWVYRTVLTPVGHVVRGLVLHPAAEAARAIGRAVRQARADLRRALFGEPSRPAPVDRREPRGRGTRTLDG
;
A
#
# COMPACT_ATOMS: atom_id res chain seq x y z
N MET A 1 50.27 -52.19 20.14
CA MET A 1 49.01 -51.41 20.08
C MET A 1 49.04 -50.37 18.96
N LEU A 2 50.15 -49.65 18.76
CA LEU A 2 50.31 -48.65 17.69
C LEU A 2 50.24 -49.23 16.26
N ASP A 3 50.70 -50.46 16.02
CA ASP A 3 50.62 -51.08 14.69
C ASP A 3 49.19 -51.43 14.24
N ARG A 4 48.31 -51.83 15.18
CA ARG A 4 46.90 -52.09 14.83
C ARG A 4 46.16 -50.82 14.44
N ILE A 5 46.54 -49.67 15.01
CA ILE A 5 45.94 -48.37 14.69
C ILE A 5 46.40 -47.88 13.32
N ARG A 6 47.65 -48.17 12.92
CA ARG A 6 48.17 -47.83 11.60
C ARG A 6 47.52 -48.66 10.49
N ALA A 7 47.41 -49.98 10.69
CA ALA A 7 46.73 -50.86 9.73
C ALA A 7 45.24 -50.51 9.51
N ALA A 8 44.53 -50.10 10.56
CA ALA A 8 43.14 -49.65 10.43
C ALA A 8 43.00 -48.33 9.66
N ARG A 9 43.96 -47.41 9.80
CA ARG A 9 43.96 -46.13 9.08
C ARG A 9 44.22 -46.31 7.58
N ASP A 10 45.13 -47.22 7.23
CA ASP A 10 45.51 -47.44 5.83
C ASP A 10 44.40 -48.18 5.06
N SER A 11 43.64 -49.05 5.73
CA SER A 11 42.44 -49.69 5.16
C SER A 11 41.33 -48.68 4.82
N VAL A 12 41.13 -47.66 5.65
CA VAL A 12 40.12 -46.61 5.42
C VAL A 12 40.52 -45.68 4.27
N TYR A 13 41.82 -45.36 4.15
CA TYR A 13 42.31 -44.55 3.02
C TYR A 13 42.21 -45.29 1.68
N SER A 14 42.52 -46.59 1.66
CA SER A 14 42.45 -47.40 0.43
C SER A 14 41.01 -47.61 -0.07
N ALA A 15 40.02 -47.65 0.84
CA ALA A 15 38.60 -47.70 0.48
C ALA A 15 38.06 -46.35 -0.06
N MET A 16 38.66 -45.21 0.30
CA MET A 16 38.22 -43.88 -0.15
C MET A 16 38.71 -43.51 -1.56
N ASP A 17 39.83 -44.06 -2.02
CA ASP A 17 40.39 -43.74 -3.35
C ASP A 17 39.82 -44.58 -4.51
N MET A 18 39.11 -45.68 -4.23
CA MET A 18 38.49 -46.49 -5.30
C MET A 18 37.17 -45.92 -5.85
N GLN A 19 36.59 -44.87 -5.25
CA GLN A 19 35.24 -44.43 -5.57
C GLN A 19 35.15 -43.26 -6.58
N LYS A 20 36.23 -42.88 -7.27
CA LYS A 20 36.18 -41.77 -8.25
C LYS A 20 37.02 -41.99 -9.51
N GLN A 21 36.42 -42.66 -10.50
CA GLN A 21 36.29 -42.30 -11.94
C GLN A 21 36.02 -43.56 -12.79
N PRO A 22 35.33 -43.52 -13.97
CA PRO A 22 34.45 -42.50 -14.57
C PRO A 22 33.08 -43.06 -15.05
N GLN A 23 31.98 -42.30 -14.96
CA GLN A 23 30.73 -42.63 -15.67
C GLN A 23 30.70 -41.97 -17.06
N ARG A 24 30.99 -42.75 -18.10
CA ARG A 24 30.57 -42.47 -19.49
C ARG A 24 29.09 -42.83 -19.64
N GLN A 25 28.28 -41.90 -20.14
CA GLN A 25 26.95 -42.21 -20.70
C GLN A 25 27.01 -42.10 -22.23
N PRO A 26 26.36 -43.02 -22.98
CA PRO A 26 26.27 -42.98 -24.44
C PRO A 26 25.00 -42.22 -24.88
N GLN A 27 25.13 -41.28 -25.83
CA GLN A 27 23.97 -40.75 -26.56
C GLN A 27 24.28 -40.65 -28.06
N THR A 28 23.34 -41.23 -28.80
CA THR A 28 23.28 -41.53 -30.24
C THR A 28 23.31 -40.29 -31.12
N GLN A 29 24.12 -40.34 -32.18
CA GLN A 29 24.18 -39.34 -33.24
C GLN A 29 23.01 -39.52 -34.23
N HIS A 30 22.28 -38.45 -34.53
CA HIS A 30 21.34 -38.35 -35.65
C HIS A 30 21.80 -37.21 -36.58
N PRO A 31 22.07 -37.45 -37.87
CA PRO A 31 22.70 -36.48 -38.76
C PRO A 31 21.68 -35.63 -39.54
N GLU A 32 21.21 -34.52 -38.95
CA GLU A 32 20.56 -33.43 -39.71
C GLU A 32 21.17 -32.09 -39.26
N GLY A 33 22.37 -31.78 -39.80
CA GLY A 33 23.26 -30.76 -39.23
C GLY A 33 23.70 -29.60 -40.14
N CYS A 34 23.49 -29.61 -41.46
CA CYS A 34 24.14 -28.62 -42.34
C CYS A 34 23.23 -27.52 -42.90
N LEU A 35 22.00 -27.83 -43.34
CA LEU A 35 21.15 -26.83 -43.99
C LEU A 35 20.60 -25.77 -43.01
N VAL A 36 20.29 -26.21 -41.78
CA VAL A 36 19.84 -25.32 -40.69
C VAL A 36 20.97 -24.43 -40.18
N VAL A 37 22.24 -24.84 -40.35
CA VAL A 37 23.42 -24.06 -39.92
C VAL A 37 23.72 -22.94 -40.91
N ALA A 38 23.67 -23.20 -42.22
CA ALA A 38 23.98 -22.18 -43.24
C ALA A 38 22.99 -21.00 -43.22
N ILE A 39 21.68 -21.27 -43.08
CA ILE A 39 20.64 -20.23 -43.10
C ILE A 39 20.62 -19.42 -41.78
N ARG A 40 21.05 -20.00 -40.64
CA ARG A 40 21.01 -19.32 -39.33
C ARG A 40 22.11 -18.30 -39.11
N ILE A 41 23.23 -18.41 -39.80
CA ILE A 41 24.40 -17.54 -39.61
C ILE A 41 24.09 -16.07 -39.99
N PRO A 42 23.57 -15.75 -41.20
CA PRO A 42 23.36 -14.36 -41.61
C PRO A 42 22.21 -13.66 -40.86
N VAL A 43 21.13 -14.39 -40.57
CA VAL A 43 19.98 -13.85 -39.81
C VAL A 43 20.39 -13.50 -38.37
N ARG A 44 21.31 -14.27 -37.76
CA ARG A 44 21.82 -13.96 -36.41
C ARG A 44 22.60 -12.66 -36.36
N ILE A 45 23.38 -12.35 -37.40
CA ILE A 45 24.23 -11.16 -37.43
C ILE A 45 23.37 -9.89 -37.48
N PHE A 46 22.33 -9.85 -38.31
CA PHE A 46 21.42 -8.70 -38.42
C PHE A 46 20.60 -8.46 -37.15
N VAL A 47 20.07 -9.53 -36.55
CA VAL A 47 19.32 -9.42 -35.29
C VAL A 47 20.23 -8.92 -34.19
N PHE A 48 21.48 -9.37 -34.14
CA PHE A 48 22.46 -8.87 -33.18
C PHE A 48 22.80 -7.39 -33.39
N LEU A 49 23.01 -6.98 -34.64
CA LEU A 49 23.36 -5.59 -34.96
C LEU A 49 22.28 -4.59 -34.53
N VAL A 50 21.00 -4.96 -34.63
CA VAL A 50 19.87 -4.06 -34.37
C VAL A 50 19.33 -4.19 -32.94
N VAL A 51 19.26 -5.42 -32.41
CA VAL A 51 18.61 -5.66 -31.10
C VAL A 51 19.54 -5.35 -29.93
N LEU A 52 20.85 -5.58 -30.03
CA LEU A 52 21.78 -5.21 -28.96
C LEU A 52 21.80 -3.73 -28.62
N PRO A 53 21.94 -2.80 -29.60
CA PRO A 53 22.00 -1.38 -29.27
C PRO A 53 20.69 -0.90 -28.63
N ILE A 54 19.53 -1.33 -29.15
CA ILE A 54 18.22 -0.98 -28.59
C ILE A 54 18.04 -1.51 -27.16
N ARG A 55 18.49 -2.74 -26.89
CA ARG A 55 18.32 -3.35 -25.57
C ARG A 55 19.28 -2.78 -24.53
N LEU A 56 20.51 -2.45 -24.94
CA LEU A 56 21.47 -1.74 -24.11
C LEU A 56 20.96 -0.33 -23.77
N LEU A 57 20.34 0.34 -24.74
CA LEU A 57 19.73 1.65 -24.53
C LEU A 57 18.59 1.57 -23.50
N TRP A 58 17.73 0.54 -23.59
CA TRP A 58 16.63 0.35 -22.65
C TRP A 58 17.09 -0.04 -21.24
N ASP A 59 18.06 -0.95 -21.13
CA ASP A 59 18.60 -1.37 -19.84
C ASP A 59 19.40 -0.24 -19.17
N ALA A 60 20.10 0.59 -19.95
CA ALA A 60 20.72 1.81 -19.46
C ALA A 60 19.67 2.82 -18.98
N LEU A 61 18.61 3.04 -19.75
CA LEU A 61 17.54 3.97 -19.35
C LEU A 61 16.83 3.51 -18.08
N ALA A 62 16.51 2.21 -17.97
CA ALA A 62 15.87 1.64 -16.80
C ALA A 62 16.80 1.57 -15.58
N ALA A 63 18.10 1.40 -15.78
CA ALA A 63 19.09 1.49 -14.72
C ALA A 63 19.19 2.92 -14.21
N VAL A 64 19.29 3.91 -15.11
CA VAL A 64 19.32 5.34 -14.77
C VAL A 64 18.04 5.76 -14.06
N ALA A 65 16.86 5.36 -14.55
CA ALA A 65 15.58 5.67 -13.91
C ALA A 65 15.45 5.06 -12.51
N ARG A 66 15.92 3.82 -12.30
CA ARG A 66 15.92 3.18 -10.97
C ARG A 66 16.92 3.80 -10.02
N PHE A 67 18.10 4.18 -10.53
CA PHE A 67 19.09 4.94 -9.75
C PHE A 67 18.54 6.31 -9.36
N LEU A 68 17.94 7.04 -10.29
CA LEU A 68 17.33 8.35 -10.05
C LEU A 68 16.16 8.26 -9.06
N GLY A 69 15.34 7.21 -9.19
CA GLY A 69 14.25 6.89 -8.26
C GLY A 69 14.72 6.69 -6.82
N ARG A 70 15.77 5.90 -6.63
CA ARG A 70 16.29 5.54 -5.29
C ARG A 70 17.19 6.61 -4.67
N TYR A 71 18.02 7.28 -5.46
CA TYR A 71 19.00 8.24 -4.97
C TYR A 71 18.52 9.69 -4.98
N VAL A 72 17.53 10.04 -5.81
CA VAL A 72 17.03 11.42 -5.91
C VAL A 72 15.58 11.50 -5.45
N LEU A 73 14.66 10.74 -6.03
CA LEU A 73 13.24 10.84 -5.67
C LEU A 73 12.96 10.42 -4.23
N ALA A 74 13.52 9.29 -3.76
CA ALA A 74 13.27 8.83 -2.40
C ALA A 74 13.77 9.79 -1.29
N PRO A 75 14.98 10.37 -1.36
CA PRO A 75 15.37 11.40 -0.40
C PRO A 75 14.58 12.70 -0.59
N VAL A 76 14.27 13.11 -1.82
CA VAL A 76 13.48 14.33 -2.09
C VAL A 76 12.07 14.21 -1.52
N VAL A 77 11.36 13.10 -1.74
CA VAL A 77 10.01 12.88 -1.19
C VAL A 77 10.02 12.84 0.33
N ARG A 78 11.04 12.23 0.95
CA ARG A 78 11.18 12.20 2.42
C ARG A 78 11.54 13.58 2.98
N ALA A 79 12.38 14.34 2.28
CA ALA A 79 12.72 15.71 2.65
C ALA A 79 11.51 16.64 2.54
N ILE A 80 10.78 16.58 1.41
CA ILE A 80 9.53 17.32 1.21
C ILE A 80 8.51 16.93 2.27
N GLY A 81 8.33 15.64 2.56
CA GLY A 81 7.41 15.18 3.60
C GLY A 81 7.78 15.70 4.99
N ARG A 82 9.07 15.72 5.34
CA ARG A 82 9.53 16.31 6.61
C ARG A 82 9.35 17.82 6.65
N ILE A 83 9.68 18.53 5.57
CA ILE A 83 9.51 19.98 5.48
C ILE A 83 8.02 20.31 5.58
N LEU A 84 7.15 19.61 4.86
CA LEU A 84 5.71 19.79 4.91
C LEU A 84 5.17 19.51 6.32
N HIS A 85 5.63 18.44 6.97
CA HIS A 85 5.23 18.13 8.33
C HIS A 85 5.69 19.21 9.33
N LEU A 86 6.94 19.65 9.25
CA LEU A 86 7.47 20.72 10.09
C LEU A 86 6.83 22.08 9.80
N LEU A 87 6.47 22.35 8.54
CA LEU A 87 5.93 23.64 8.12
C LEU A 87 4.41 23.75 8.28
N LEU A 88 3.67 22.64 8.26
CA LEU A 88 2.23 22.67 8.50
C LEU A 88 1.86 22.12 9.87
N VAL A 89 2.31 20.92 10.22
CA VAL A 89 1.81 20.22 11.40
C VAL A 89 2.34 20.86 12.68
N VAL A 90 3.63 21.19 12.74
CA VAL A 90 4.21 21.83 13.92
C VAL A 90 3.62 23.21 14.20
N PRO A 91 3.54 24.16 13.25
CA PRO A 91 2.92 25.45 13.51
C PRO A 91 1.41 25.33 13.73
N LEU A 92 0.72 24.37 13.13
CA LEU A 92 -0.70 24.14 13.43
C LEU A 92 -0.90 23.62 14.86
N ILE A 93 -0.03 22.72 15.35
CA ILE A 93 -0.04 22.28 16.75
C ILE A 93 0.33 23.43 17.68
N TRP A 94 1.32 24.25 17.30
CA TRP A 94 1.73 25.41 18.09
C TRP A 94 0.59 26.43 18.18
N LEU A 95 -0.10 26.70 17.07
CA LEU A 95 -1.28 27.56 16.99
C LEU A 95 -2.44 26.98 17.81
N TYR A 96 -2.69 25.67 17.73
CA TYR A 96 -3.69 25.01 18.56
C TYR A 96 -3.36 25.15 20.06
N ARG A 97 -2.10 24.91 20.44
CA ARG A 97 -1.70 24.95 21.85
C ARG A 97 -1.61 26.37 22.42
N HIS A 98 -1.14 27.33 21.62
CA HIS A 98 -0.97 28.71 22.07
C HIS A 98 -2.20 29.58 21.88
N LEU A 99 -3.12 29.21 20.99
CA LEU A 99 -4.33 30.00 20.73
C LEU A 99 -5.57 29.29 21.28
N LEU A 100 -5.81 28.03 20.92
CA LEU A 100 -7.03 27.33 21.32
C LEU A 100 -7.04 26.92 22.79
N THR A 101 -5.89 26.52 23.35
CA THR A 101 -5.84 26.14 24.78
C THR A 101 -6.09 27.31 25.73
N PRO A 102 -5.47 28.50 25.57
CA PRO A 102 -5.79 29.64 26.41
C PRO A 102 -7.16 30.24 26.10
N LEU A 103 -7.62 30.23 24.84
CA LEU A 103 -9.00 30.62 24.52
C LEU A 103 -10.01 29.71 25.22
N GLY A 104 -9.78 28.39 25.21
CA GLY A 104 -10.64 27.43 25.91
C GLY A 104 -10.68 27.68 27.42
N HIS A 105 -9.52 27.93 28.04
CA HIS A 105 -9.46 28.26 29.48
C HIS A 105 -10.07 29.62 29.80
N ALA A 106 -9.83 30.64 28.98
CA ALA A 106 -10.41 31.96 29.17
C ALA A 106 -11.94 31.92 29.03
N LEU A 107 -12.45 31.16 28.06
CA LEU A 107 -13.88 30.99 27.85
C LEU A 107 -14.53 30.17 28.96
N ALA A 108 -13.88 29.09 29.42
CA ALA A 108 -14.33 28.30 30.55
C ALA A 108 -14.32 29.13 31.85
N TRP A 109 -13.29 29.95 32.06
CA TRP A 109 -13.21 30.86 33.19
C TRP A 109 -14.30 31.93 33.14
N LEU A 110 -14.55 32.53 31.96
CA LEU A 110 -15.62 33.50 31.78
C LEU A 110 -17.00 32.86 32.03
N TYR A 111 -17.24 31.67 31.49
CA TYR A 111 -18.46 30.92 31.73
C TYR A 111 -18.67 30.65 33.22
N ALA A 112 -17.64 30.13 33.90
CA ALA A 112 -17.71 29.79 35.31
C ALA A 112 -17.86 31.02 36.22
N ARG A 113 -17.16 32.11 35.90
CA ARG A 113 -17.09 33.30 36.76
C ARG A 113 -18.22 34.29 36.50
N VAL A 114 -18.79 34.31 35.30
CA VAL A 114 -19.81 35.29 34.91
C VAL A 114 -21.15 34.60 34.70
N LEU A 115 -21.21 33.55 33.89
CA LEU A 115 -22.50 32.98 33.51
C LEU A 115 -23.14 32.15 34.63
N ILE A 116 -22.36 31.40 35.40
CA ILE A 116 -22.87 30.64 36.55
C ILE A 116 -23.48 31.56 37.62
N PRO A 117 -22.80 32.62 38.11
CA PRO A 117 -23.40 33.49 39.12
C PRO A 117 -24.56 34.32 38.57
N ILE A 118 -24.53 34.74 37.31
CA ILE A 118 -25.69 35.39 36.68
C ILE A 118 -26.86 34.43 36.59
N GLY A 119 -26.64 33.18 36.16
CA GLY A 119 -27.66 32.15 36.11
C GLY A 119 -28.25 31.86 37.49
N HIS A 120 -27.42 31.80 38.52
CA HIS A 120 -27.86 31.60 39.90
C HIS A 120 -28.62 32.82 40.45
N ALA A 121 -28.17 34.05 40.16
CA ALA A 121 -28.86 35.27 40.56
C ALA A 121 -30.23 35.39 39.86
N LEU A 122 -30.28 35.06 38.57
CA LEU A 122 -31.52 35.10 37.80
C LEU A 122 -32.48 33.97 38.24
N GLY A 123 -31.94 32.78 38.53
CA GLY A 123 -32.71 31.67 39.12
C GLY A 123 -33.24 32.01 40.50
N TRP A 124 -32.44 32.68 41.34
CA TRP A 124 -32.88 33.16 42.64
C TRP A 124 -33.98 34.22 42.52
N LEU A 125 -33.83 35.18 41.61
CA LEU A 125 -34.86 36.19 41.34
C LEU A 125 -36.16 35.54 40.84
N TYR A 126 -36.05 34.60 39.90
CA TYR A 126 -37.18 33.83 39.40
C TYR A 126 -37.88 33.07 40.55
N ALA A 127 -37.11 32.37 41.39
CA ALA A 127 -37.65 31.60 42.49
C ALA A 127 -38.28 32.47 43.59
N ARG A 128 -37.66 33.62 43.90
CA ARG A 128 -38.07 34.47 45.01
C ARG A 128 -39.18 35.44 44.64
N VAL A 129 -39.27 35.85 43.37
CA VAL A 129 -40.21 36.87 42.91
C VAL A 129 -41.24 36.27 41.96
N LEU A 130 -40.80 35.52 40.95
CA LEU A 130 -41.73 35.03 39.92
C LEU A 130 -42.57 33.85 40.37
N ILE A 131 -42.04 32.93 41.19
CA ILE A 131 -42.84 31.84 41.77
C ILE A 131 -43.96 32.37 42.67
N PRO A 132 -43.74 33.26 43.66
CA PRO A 132 -44.83 33.76 44.49
C PRO A 132 -45.81 34.62 43.70
N ILE A 133 -45.35 35.43 42.74
CA ILE A 133 -46.25 36.17 41.85
C ILE A 133 -47.07 35.21 40.99
N GLY A 134 -46.45 34.18 40.41
CA GLY A 134 -47.12 33.15 39.63
C GLY A 134 -48.13 32.36 40.46
N HIS A 135 -47.82 32.08 41.72
CA HIS A 135 -48.73 31.39 42.63
C HIS A 135 -49.87 32.31 43.10
N ALA A 136 -49.62 33.60 43.30
CA ALA A 136 -50.66 34.58 43.62
C ALA A 136 -51.60 34.82 42.43
N LEU A 137 -51.03 34.95 41.22
CA LEU A 137 -51.78 35.12 39.99
C LEU A 137 -52.52 33.84 39.62
N GLY A 138 -51.89 32.69 39.81
CA GLY A 138 -52.50 31.36 39.67
C GLY A 138 -53.62 31.13 40.68
N TRP A 139 -53.48 31.59 41.92
CA TRP A 139 -54.55 31.54 42.92
C TRP A 139 -55.71 32.46 42.54
N LEU A 140 -55.43 33.67 42.05
CA LEU A 140 -56.46 34.60 41.58
C LEU A 140 -57.19 34.05 40.35
N TYR A 141 -56.45 33.47 39.40
CA TYR A 141 -56.99 32.78 38.23
C TYR A 141 -57.81 31.55 38.64
N ALA A 142 -57.30 30.74 39.57
CA ALA A 142 -58.01 29.58 40.11
C ALA A 142 -59.31 29.98 40.80
N ARG A 143 -59.29 31.06 41.59
CA ARG A 143 -60.43 31.49 42.39
C ARG A 143 -61.48 32.27 41.59
N VAL A 144 -61.06 33.04 40.59
CA VAL A 144 -61.95 33.95 39.86
C VAL A 144 -62.19 33.47 38.44
N LEU A 145 -61.14 33.15 37.69
CA LEU A 145 -61.28 32.80 36.27
C LEU A 145 -61.71 31.36 36.05
N THR A 146 -61.39 30.44 36.97
CA THR A 146 -61.81 29.03 36.85
C THR A 146 -63.32 28.84 37.05
N PRO A 147 -64.00 29.47 38.03
CA PRO A 147 -65.47 29.39 38.09
C PRO A 147 -66.14 30.10 36.91
N ILE A 148 -65.61 31.22 36.44
CA ILE A 148 -66.12 31.91 35.24
C ILE A 148 -65.90 31.05 33.99
N GLY A 149 -64.74 30.42 33.87
CA GLY A 149 -64.39 29.54 32.77
C GLY A 149 -65.25 28.27 32.76
N HIS A 150 -65.50 27.66 33.93
CA HIS A 150 -66.42 26.53 34.05
C HIS A 150 -67.86 26.94 33.73
N ALA A 151 -68.30 28.11 34.19
CA ALA A 151 -69.63 28.62 33.84
C ALA A 151 -69.77 28.86 32.32
N LEU A 152 -68.76 29.44 31.69
CA LEU A 152 -68.74 29.69 30.26
C LEU A 152 -68.66 28.37 29.47
N VAL A 153 -67.80 27.43 29.85
CA VAL A 153 -67.70 26.11 29.22
C VAL A 153 -69.00 25.34 29.40
N TRP A 154 -69.63 25.37 30.58
CA TRP A 154 -70.89 24.69 30.82
C TRP A 154 -72.01 25.24 29.92
N LEU A 155 -71.99 26.55 29.64
CA LEU A 155 -72.95 27.19 28.73
C LEU A 155 -72.62 26.97 27.24
N LEU A 156 -71.35 27.02 26.85
CA LEU A 156 -70.92 26.90 25.45
C LEU A 156 -70.78 25.46 24.96
N THR A 157 -70.49 24.51 25.85
CA THR A 157 -70.35 23.08 25.49
C THR A 157 -71.60 22.50 24.81
N PRO A 158 -72.84 22.70 25.31
CA PRO A 158 -74.02 22.19 24.61
C PRO A 158 -74.19 22.83 23.23
N VAL A 159 -73.89 24.13 23.10
CA VAL A 159 -73.97 24.85 21.81
C VAL A 159 -72.93 24.32 20.83
N ALA A 160 -71.67 24.21 21.25
CA ALA A 160 -70.57 23.72 20.42
C ALA A 160 -70.78 22.27 20.00
N LYS A 161 -71.28 21.40 20.90
CA LYS A 161 -71.64 20.01 20.56
C LYS A 161 -72.79 19.95 19.56
N GLY A 162 -73.82 20.79 19.72
CA GLY A 162 -74.93 20.87 18.77
C GLY A 162 -74.47 21.29 17.38
N VAL A 163 -73.61 22.31 17.30
CA VAL A 163 -73.03 22.79 16.04
C VAL A 163 -72.11 21.74 15.42
N ALA A 164 -71.23 21.11 16.21
CA ALA A 164 -70.35 20.04 15.72
C ALA A 164 -71.15 18.84 15.19
N TRP A 165 -72.20 18.42 15.90
CA TRP A 165 -73.10 17.37 15.41
C TRP A 165 -73.75 17.73 14.07
N ALA A 166 -74.18 18.98 13.90
CA ALA A 166 -74.76 19.44 12.65
C ALA A 166 -73.73 19.39 11.51
N PHE A 167 -72.49 19.84 11.75
CA PHE A 167 -71.42 19.76 10.76
C PHE A 167 -70.96 18.33 10.48
N ASP A 168 -70.91 17.45 11.47
CA ASP A 168 -70.56 16.04 11.28
C ASP A 168 -71.63 15.31 10.48
N MET A 169 -72.91 15.58 10.74
CA MET A 169 -74.02 15.04 9.93
C MET A 169 -73.93 15.53 8.49
N LEU A 170 -73.68 16.83 8.29
CA LEU A 170 -73.56 17.42 6.95
C LEU A 170 -72.31 16.91 6.21
N GLY A 171 -71.17 16.85 6.90
CA GLY A 171 -69.90 16.37 6.36
C GLY A 171 -69.95 14.88 6.06
N THR A 172 -70.57 14.07 6.93
CA THR A 172 -70.79 12.64 6.68
C THR A 172 -71.69 12.44 5.49
N ALA A 173 -72.79 13.19 5.37
CA ALA A 173 -73.67 13.14 4.22
C ALA A 173 -72.92 13.51 2.92
N LEU A 174 -72.24 14.66 2.89
CA LEU A 174 -71.44 15.10 1.74
C LEU A 174 -70.36 14.08 1.37
N TYR A 175 -69.66 13.55 2.37
CA TYR A 175 -68.62 12.56 2.16
C TYR A 175 -69.18 11.26 1.59
N TRP A 176 -70.29 10.76 2.13
CA TRP A 176 -70.92 9.54 1.61
C TRP A 176 -71.38 9.75 0.17
N THR A 177 -72.00 10.89 -0.12
CA THR A 177 -72.42 11.27 -1.47
C THR A 177 -71.22 11.36 -2.41
N ALA A 178 -70.16 12.08 -2.04
CA ALA A 178 -68.96 12.22 -2.86
C ALA A 178 -68.23 10.88 -3.02
N ARG A 179 -68.17 10.04 -1.99
CA ARG A 179 -67.52 8.73 -2.05
C ARG A 179 -68.27 7.77 -2.96
N VAL A 180 -69.60 7.73 -2.87
CA VAL A 180 -70.43 6.92 -3.78
C VAL A 180 -70.35 7.46 -5.21
N LEU A 181 -70.42 8.78 -5.37
CA LEU A 181 -70.48 9.41 -6.70
C LEU A 181 -69.13 9.48 -7.40
N LEU A 182 -68.02 9.61 -6.68
CA LEU A 182 -66.69 9.80 -7.28
C LEU A 182 -65.77 8.59 -7.06
N VAL A 183 -65.70 8.06 -5.85
CA VAL A 183 -64.69 7.04 -5.52
C VAL A 183 -65.05 5.69 -6.12
N LEU A 184 -66.32 5.27 -6.06
CA LEU A 184 -66.76 4.03 -6.71
C LEU A 184 -66.47 4.02 -8.23
N PRO A 185 -66.87 5.04 -9.02
CA PRO A 185 -66.56 5.04 -10.44
C PRO A 185 -65.06 5.24 -10.73
N ALA A 186 -64.35 6.06 -9.96
CA ALA A 186 -62.91 6.24 -10.17
C ALA A 186 -62.12 4.97 -9.84
N LEU A 187 -62.49 4.22 -8.80
CA LEU A 187 -61.83 2.95 -8.44
C LEU A 187 -62.15 1.84 -9.45
N ALA A 188 -63.38 1.83 -9.97
CA ALA A 188 -63.77 0.96 -11.08
C ALA A 188 -62.90 1.26 -12.31
N LEU A 189 -62.75 2.53 -12.68
CA LEU A 189 -61.93 3.00 -13.79
C LEU A 189 -60.44 2.66 -13.58
N TRP A 190 -59.90 2.91 -12.39
CA TRP A 190 -58.51 2.62 -12.04
C TRP A 190 -58.21 1.12 -12.11
N ARG A 191 -59.12 0.28 -11.59
CA ARG A 191 -58.93 -1.17 -11.57
C ARG A 191 -59.11 -1.80 -12.95
N TRP A 192 -59.98 -1.24 -13.79
CA TRP A 192 -60.19 -1.73 -15.16
C TRP A 192 -59.14 -1.24 -16.15
N ILE A 193 -58.55 -0.04 -15.98
CA ILE A 193 -57.64 0.55 -16.98
C ILE A 193 -56.18 0.57 -16.49
N LEU A 194 -55.93 1.03 -15.28
CA LEU A 194 -54.56 1.29 -14.81
C LEU A 194 -53.82 0.01 -14.41
N ALA A 195 -54.52 -0.93 -13.78
CA ALA A 195 -53.95 -2.23 -13.42
C ALA A 195 -53.46 -3.04 -14.64
N PRO A 196 -54.23 -3.19 -15.74
CA PRO A 196 -53.72 -3.85 -16.94
C PRO A 196 -52.62 -3.03 -17.64
N ALA A 197 -52.75 -1.70 -17.73
CA ALA A 197 -51.74 -0.86 -18.38
C ALA A 197 -50.37 -0.92 -17.68
N GLY A 198 -50.35 -0.86 -16.33
CA GLY A 198 -49.12 -0.94 -15.56
C GLY A 198 -48.42 -2.30 -15.67
N ARG A 199 -49.19 -3.39 -15.77
CA ARG A 199 -48.64 -4.74 -15.95
C ARG A 199 -48.02 -4.91 -17.34
N ILE A 200 -48.68 -4.41 -18.39
CA ILE A 200 -48.16 -4.46 -19.76
C ILE A 200 -46.88 -3.64 -19.87
N LEU A 201 -46.87 -2.42 -19.33
CA LEU A 201 -45.70 -1.54 -19.39
C LEU A 201 -44.49 -2.12 -18.64
N GLY A 202 -44.72 -2.74 -17.47
CA GLY A 202 -43.66 -3.40 -16.71
C GLY A 202 -43.02 -4.57 -17.44
N ILE A 203 -43.80 -5.36 -18.19
CA ILE A 203 -43.29 -6.46 -19.01
C ILE A 203 -42.44 -5.91 -20.16
N VAL A 204 -42.95 -4.91 -20.89
CA VAL A 204 -42.24 -4.33 -22.04
C VAL A 204 -40.90 -3.73 -21.62
N LEU A 205 -40.86 -3.01 -20.50
CA LEU A 205 -39.64 -2.36 -20.03
C LEU A 205 -38.59 -3.37 -19.56
N LYS A 206 -39.03 -4.48 -18.95
CA LYS A 206 -38.16 -5.57 -18.56
C LYS A 206 -37.48 -6.20 -19.78
N GLU A 207 -38.22 -6.48 -20.85
CA GLU A 207 -37.64 -7.12 -22.03
C GLU A 207 -36.64 -6.24 -22.78
N ILE A 208 -36.90 -4.93 -22.83
CA ILE A 208 -35.94 -3.98 -23.41
C ILE A 208 -34.63 -3.98 -22.60
N GLY A 209 -34.73 -4.04 -21.27
CA GLY A 209 -33.57 -4.11 -20.38
C GLY A 209 -32.73 -5.37 -20.57
N GLU A 210 -33.37 -6.53 -20.74
CA GLU A 210 -32.70 -7.81 -20.96
C GLU A 210 -32.01 -7.88 -22.33
N ALA A 211 -32.65 -7.35 -23.38
CA ALA A 211 -32.07 -7.27 -24.71
C ALA A 211 -30.80 -6.39 -24.75
N LEU A 212 -30.86 -5.22 -24.11
CA LEU A 212 -29.73 -4.28 -24.05
C LEU A 212 -28.56 -4.87 -23.25
N GLY A 213 -28.86 -5.57 -22.14
CA GLY A 213 -27.87 -6.24 -21.32
C GLY A 213 -27.08 -7.32 -22.06
N HIS A 214 -27.75 -8.07 -22.94
CA HIS A 214 -27.09 -9.07 -23.79
C HIS A 214 -26.19 -8.44 -24.86
N ALA A 215 -26.66 -7.36 -25.51
CA ALA A 215 -25.87 -6.64 -26.51
C ALA A 215 -24.57 -6.07 -25.91
N TRP A 216 -24.67 -5.48 -24.71
CA TRP A 216 -23.52 -4.92 -24.01
C TRP A 216 -22.47 -5.98 -23.64
N ARG A 217 -22.94 -7.16 -23.23
CA ARG A 217 -22.06 -8.27 -22.85
C ARG A 217 -21.33 -8.85 -24.08
N ALA A 218 -21.98 -8.89 -25.24
CA ALA A 218 -21.35 -9.27 -26.51
C ALA A 218 -20.26 -8.29 -26.95
N ALA A 219 -20.50 -6.98 -26.82
CA ALA A 219 -19.49 -5.95 -27.11
C ALA A 219 -18.22 -6.14 -26.27
N GLY A 220 -18.36 -6.49 -24.99
CA GLY A 220 -17.22 -6.78 -24.11
C GLY A 220 -16.38 -7.98 -24.53
N TYR A 221 -16.97 -9.02 -25.14
CA TYR A 221 -16.25 -10.17 -25.66
C TYR A 221 -15.41 -9.82 -26.89
N VAL A 222 -15.94 -9.01 -27.80
CA VAL A 222 -15.24 -8.55 -29.02
C VAL A 222 -13.99 -7.76 -28.64
N VAL A 223 -14.12 -6.83 -27.68
CA VAL A 223 -13.00 -6.02 -27.18
C VAL A 223 -11.92 -6.91 -26.53
N ARG A 224 -12.32 -7.91 -25.75
CA ARG A 224 -11.38 -8.86 -25.13
C ARG A 224 -10.69 -9.76 -26.16
N ALA A 225 -11.40 -10.20 -27.19
CA ALA A 225 -10.82 -10.99 -28.26
C ALA A 225 -9.78 -10.18 -29.05
N ALA A 226 -10.11 -8.94 -29.41
CA ALA A 226 -9.20 -8.01 -30.06
C ALA A 226 -7.92 -7.75 -29.23
N GLY A 227 -8.08 -7.51 -27.92
CA GLY A 227 -6.94 -7.34 -27.01
C GLY A 227 -6.05 -8.59 -26.90
N ARG A 228 -6.64 -9.79 -27.00
CA ARG A 228 -5.90 -11.06 -26.94
C ARG A 228 -5.09 -11.31 -28.22
N VAL A 229 -5.66 -11.00 -29.39
CA VAL A 229 -4.96 -11.08 -30.68
C VAL A 229 -3.78 -10.11 -30.71
N LEU A 230 -4.01 -8.86 -30.32
CA LEU A 230 -2.97 -7.83 -30.26
C LEU A 230 -1.84 -8.22 -29.29
N GLY A 231 -2.20 -8.72 -28.10
CA GLY A 231 -1.22 -9.21 -27.11
C GLY A 231 -0.52 -10.52 -27.48
N THR A 232 -1.00 -11.24 -28.50
CA THR A 232 -0.34 -12.44 -29.04
C THR A 232 0.63 -12.07 -30.14
N LEU A 233 0.23 -11.18 -31.06
CA LEU A 233 1.12 -10.56 -32.06
C LEU A 233 2.34 -9.90 -31.42
N PHE A 234 2.12 -9.10 -30.37
CA PHE A 234 3.19 -8.47 -29.61
C PHE A 234 4.15 -9.49 -28.98
N ARG A 235 3.62 -10.65 -28.56
CA ARG A 235 4.41 -11.73 -27.94
C ARG A 235 5.23 -12.50 -28.97
N TRP A 236 4.65 -12.77 -30.13
CA TRP A 236 5.29 -13.46 -31.25
C TRP A 236 6.46 -12.62 -31.82
N ILE A 237 6.27 -11.30 -31.95
CA ILE A 237 7.31 -10.39 -32.45
C ILE A 237 8.47 -10.20 -31.46
N PHE A 238 8.21 -10.11 -30.14
CA PHE A 238 9.25 -9.70 -29.18
C PHE A 238 9.82 -10.82 -28.29
N ARG A 239 9.05 -11.85 -27.93
CA ARG A 239 9.48 -12.79 -26.86
C ARG A 239 10.27 -13.99 -27.37
N GLU A 240 9.92 -14.52 -28.52
CA GLU A 240 10.57 -15.71 -29.09
C GLU A 240 12.01 -15.43 -29.56
N PRO A 241 12.34 -14.32 -30.26
CA PRO A 241 13.73 -14.03 -30.61
C PRO A 241 14.59 -13.74 -29.37
N ALA A 242 14.03 -13.11 -28.34
CA ALA A 242 14.75 -12.71 -27.12
C ALA A 242 15.23 -13.89 -26.27
N ARG A 243 14.40 -14.95 -26.15
CA ARG A 243 14.71 -16.10 -25.29
C ARG A 243 15.79 -17.01 -25.88
N TRP A 244 15.85 -17.09 -27.20
CA TRP A 244 16.81 -17.89 -27.93
C TRP A 244 18.21 -17.24 -27.95
N VAL A 245 18.26 -15.90 -28.07
CA VAL A 245 19.51 -15.12 -28.07
C VAL A 245 20.24 -15.17 -26.72
N TYR A 246 19.49 -15.09 -25.60
CA TYR A 246 20.08 -15.10 -24.25
C TYR A 246 20.82 -16.41 -23.93
N ARG A 247 20.23 -17.56 -24.29
CA ARG A 247 20.81 -18.87 -23.94
C ARG A 247 21.99 -19.28 -24.81
N THR A 248 22.04 -18.85 -26.07
CA THR A 248 23.09 -19.34 -26.98
C THR A 248 24.33 -18.45 -27.02
N VAL A 249 24.26 -17.17 -26.64
CA VAL A 249 25.38 -16.23 -26.87
C VAL A 249 26.03 -15.72 -25.59
N LEU A 250 25.29 -15.49 -24.50
CA LEU A 250 25.90 -14.92 -23.29
C LEU A 250 26.81 -15.91 -22.53
N THR A 251 26.48 -17.20 -22.55
CA THR A 251 27.22 -18.23 -21.81
C THR A 251 28.62 -18.52 -22.37
N PRO A 252 28.83 -18.69 -23.70
CA PRO A 252 30.16 -18.93 -24.25
C PRO A 252 31.06 -17.69 -24.25
N VAL A 253 30.52 -16.50 -24.50
CA VAL A 253 31.30 -15.24 -24.53
C VAL A 253 31.84 -14.89 -23.12
N GLY A 254 31.09 -15.20 -22.07
CA GLY A 254 31.56 -15.04 -20.69
C GLY A 254 32.78 -15.89 -20.34
N HIS A 255 32.97 -17.04 -21.00
CA HIS A 255 34.12 -17.93 -20.74
C HIS A 255 35.37 -17.51 -21.51
N VAL A 256 35.21 -17.00 -22.74
CA VAL A 256 36.33 -16.61 -23.61
C VAL A 256 36.97 -15.28 -23.15
N VAL A 257 36.15 -14.29 -22.78
CA VAL A 257 36.64 -12.99 -22.25
C VAL A 257 37.39 -13.15 -20.94
N ARG A 258 36.99 -14.13 -20.11
CA ARG A 258 37.63 -14.41 -18.83
C ARG A 258 38.96 -15.17 -18.98
N GLY A 259 39.09 -16.01 -20.01
CA GLY A 259 40.32 -16.77 -20.27
C GLY A 259 41.45 -15.96 -20.92
N LEU A 260 41.12 -15.06 -21.85
CA LEU A 260 42.14 -14.42 -22.71
C LEU A 260 42.62 -13.04 -22.23
N VAL A 261 41.81 -12.28 -21.49
CA VAL A 261 42.13 -10.87 -21.19
C VAL A 261 42.44 -10.65 -19.71
N LEU A 262 41.70 -11.30 -18.82
CA LEU A 262 41.82 -11.07 -17.38
C LEU A 262 43.03 -11.78 -16.77
N HIS A 263 43.46 -12.91 -17.34
CA HIS A 263 44.58 -13.68 -16.82
C HIS A 263 45.98 -13.08 -17.13
N PRO A 264 46.29 -12.66 -18.38
CA PRO A 264 47.62 -12.11 -18.70
C PRO A 264 47.86 -10.71 -18.10
N ALA A 265 46.82 -9.89 -17.98
CA ALA A 265 46.92 -8.56 -17.36
C ALA A 265 47.23 -8.64 -15.85
N ALA A 266 46.72 -9.68 -15.17
CA ALA A 266 46.97 -9.90 -13.75
C ALA A 266 48.41 -10.36 -13.45
N GLU A 267 49.05 -11.05 -14.39
CA GLU A 267 50.44 -11.52 -14.25
C GLU A 267 51.44 -10.40 -14.55
N ALA A 268 51.21 -9.62 -15.60
CA ALA A 268 52.03 -8.44 -15.92
C ALA A 268 52.03 -7.41 -14.78
N ALA A 269 50.88 -7.17 -14.15
CA ALA A 269 50.77 -6.26 -13.00
C ALA A 269 51.57 -6.73 -11.77
N ARG A 270 51.62 -8.05 -11.52
CA ARG A 270 52.36 -8.62 -10.38
C ARG A 270 53.87 -8.63 -10.57
N ALA A 271 54.34 -8.70 -11.81
CA ALA A 271 55.77 -8.57 -12.13
C ALA A 271 56.27 -7.13 -11.90
N ILE A 272 55.53 -6.14 -12.39
CA ILE A 272 55.84 -4.70 -12.21
C ILE A 272 55.82 -4.32 -10.72
N GLY A 273 54.83 -4.80 -9.97
CA GLY A 273 54.72 -4.53 -8.53
C GLY A 273 55.83 -5.13 -7.68
N ARG A 274 56.58 -6.13 -8.16
CA ARG A 274 57.77 -6.67 -7.46
C ARG A 274 59.01 -5.82 -7.75
N ALA A 275 59.22 -5.41 -9.00
CA ALA A 275 60.34 -4.55 -9.39
C ALA A 275 60.32 -3.19 -8.66
N VAL A 276 59.15 -2.57 -8.54
CA VAL A 276 58.99 -1.29 -7.83
C VAL A 276 59.29 -1.41 -6.33
N ARG A 277 58.92 -2.54 -5.71
CA ARG A 277 59.20 -2.77 -4.28
C ARG A 277 60.68 -2.99 -4.02
N GLN A 278 61.38 -3.68 -4.92
CA GLN A 278 62.82 -3.91 -4.80
C GLN A 278 63.61 -2.60 -4.97
N ALA A 279 63.31 -1.83 -6.02
CA ALA A 279 63.95 -0.54 -6.27
C ALA A 279 63.72 0.46 -5.11
N ARG A 280 62.53 0.44 -4.50
CA ARG A 280 62.23 1.27 -3.33
C ARG A 280 63.00 0.83 -2.08
N ALA A 281 63.21 -0.47 -1.88
CA ALA A 281 63.99 -0.99 -0.75
C ALA A 281 65.47 -0.64 -0.89
N ASP A 282 66.03 -0.74 -2.09
CA ASP A 282 67.44 -0.45 -2.34
C ASP A 282 67.74 1.05 -2.32
N LEU A 283 66.84 1.88 -2.85
CA LEU A 283 66.90 3.34 -2.71
C LEU A 283 66.85 3.74 -1.22
N ARG A 284 66.02 3.06 -0.41
CA ARG A 284 65.92 3.31 1.03
C ARG A 284 67.22 2.93 1.76
N ARG A 285 67.88 1.83 1.36
CA ARG A 285 69.19 1.44 1.93
C ARG A 285 70.29 2.41 1.56
N ALA A 286 70.31 2.89 0.32
CA ALA A 286 71.33 3.82 -0.17
C ALA A 286 71.19 5.23 0.44
N LEU A 287 69.95 5.72 0.65
CA LEU A 287 69.71 7.06 1.19
C LEU A 287 69.78 7.16 2.72
N PHE A 288 69.43 6.09 3.44
CA PHE A 288 69.32 6.13 4.91
C PHE A 288 70.43 5.34 5.63
N GLY A 289 71.36 4.72 4.88
CA GLY A 289 72.42 3.89 5.45
C GLY A 289 71.91 2.54 5.98
N GLU A 290 72.84 1.62 6.25
CA GLU A 290 72.50 0.32 6.84
C GLU A 290 71.83 0.49 8.21
N PRO A 291 70.67 -0.14 8.46
CA PRO A 291 70.12 -0.17 9.81
C PRO A 291 71.08 -0.94 10.72
N SER A 292 71.55 -0.28 11.77
CA SER A 292 72.39 -0.90 12.80
C SER A 292 71.76 -2.20 13.30
N ARG A 293 72.55 -3.29 13.27
CA ARG A 293 72.18 -4.57 13.88
C ARG A 293 71.80 -4.31 15.35
N PRO A 294 70.60 -4.68 15.80
CA PRO A 294 70.29 -4.65 17.22
C PRO A 294 71.30 -5.55 17.95
N ALA A 295 72.07 -4.98 18.87
CA ALA A 295 72.92 -5.73 19.77
C ALA A 295 72.05 -6.73 20.58
N PRO A 296 72.52 -7.96 20.84
CA PRO A 296 71.78 -8.91 21.65
C PRO A 296 71.79 -8.40 23.09
N VAL A 297 70.72 -7.70 23.48
CA VAL A 297 70.49 -7.33 24.88
C VAL A 297 69.99 -8.58 25.57
N ASP A 298 70.89 -9.14 26.39
CA ASP A 298 70.64 -10.23 27.32
C ASP A 298 69.63 -9.78 28.38
N ARG A 299 68.33 -9.86 28.03
CA ARG A 299 67.25 -9.53 28.94
C ARG A 299 66.84 -10.77 29.72
N ARG A 300 67.63 -10.99 30.77
CA ARG A 300 67.29 -11.63 32.04
C ARG A 300 65.77 -11.68 32.31
N GLU A 301 65.29 -12.90 32.44
CA GLU A 301 63.97 -13.27 32.95
C GLU A 301 63.70 -12.62 34.32
N PRO A 302 62.48 -12.13 34.60
CA PRO A 302 62.07 -11.83 35.97
C PRO A 302 61.69 -13.13 36.68
N ARG A 303 62.55 -13.59 37.61
CA ARG A 303 62.23 -14.68 38.54
C ARG A 303 61.20 -14.21 39.57
N GLY A 304 60.07 -14.92 39.62
CA GLY A 304 59.45 -15.27 40.90
C GLY A 304 57.92 -15.19 40.95
N ARG A 305 57.25 -16.30 40.67
CA ARG A 305 56.14 -16.73 41.54
C ARG A 305 56.34 -18.21 41.85
N GLY A 306 56.90 -18.47 43.03
CA GLY A 306 56.96 -19.81 43.58
C GLY A 306 55.57 -20.28 43.94
N THR A 307 55.21 -21.47 43.49
CA THR A 307 54.22 -22.31 44.17
C THR A 307 55.01 -23.42 44.85
N ARG A 308 55.01 -23.34 46.17
CA ARG A 308 55.51 -24.30 47.15
C ARG A 308 54.92 -25.70 46.86
N THR A 309 55.78 -26.70 47.02
CA THR A 309 55.56 -28.17 47.06
C THR A 309 54.35 -28.56 47.93
N LEU A 310 53.42 -29.39 47.42
CA LEU A 310 53.35 -30.87 47.46
C LEU A 310 53.17 -31.47 48.88
N ASP A 311 52.04 -32.17 49.02
CA ASP A 311 51.59 -33.24 49.95
C ASP A 311 51.94 -33.25 51.45
N GLY A 312 50.93 -33.64 52.24
CA GLY A 312 51.02 -34.01 53.66
C GLY A 312 49.72 -33.79 54.42
#